data_AF-A0A5K3EYG4-F1
#
_entry.id   AF-A0A5K3EYG4-F1
#
_cell.length_a   1.000
_cell.length_b   1.000
_cell.length_c   1.000
_cell.angle_alpha   90.00
_cell.angle_beta   90.00
_cell.angle_gamma   90.00
#
_symmetry.space_group_name_H-M   'P 1'
#
loop_
_entity.id
_entity.type
_entity.pdbx_description
1 polymer ?
#
loop_
_entity_poly.entity_id
_entity_poly.type
_entity_poly.pdbx_seq_one_letter_code
_entity_poly.pdbx_strand_id
1 'polypeptide(L)'
;MVFANVASASVAPPKPIAVCTFDDGEFCGWKNDANTQNSEWTWEQSALCLSTKARQTGKKGSFWIPSLRSSEKRTSSNVDINARLWSPSVPGAIGMKCLSFVFSIHLGRRANVQSSASLALLQRQE
;
A
#
# COMPACT_ATOMS: atom_id res chain seq x y z
N MET A 1 51.16 5.96 -29.99
CA MET A 1 49.80 6.29 -29.50
C MET A 1 49.40 5.19 -28.53
N VAL A 2 49.45 5.46 -27.23
CA VAL A 2 49.11 4.46 -26.19
C VAL A 2 47.64 4.68 -25.84
N PHE A 3 46.79 3.67 -26.10
CA PHE A 3 45.39 3.70 -25.68
C PHE A 3 45.34 3.36 -24.19
N ALA A 4 44.92 4.33 -23.36
CA ALA A 4 44.62 4.09 -21.96
C ALA A 4 43.30 3.31 -21.87
N ASN A 5 43.35 2.10 -21.33
CA ASN A 5 42.16 1.36 -20.92
C ASN A 5 41.52 2.08 -19.73
N VAL A 6 40.38 2.71 -19.94
CA VAL A 6 39.53 3.19 -18.85
C VAL A 6 38.83 1.97 -18.26
N ALA A 7 39.35 1.48 -17.12
CA ALA A 7 38.63 0.50 -16.32
C ALA A 7 37.32 1.14 -15.86
N SER A 8 36.20 0.60 -16.33
CA SER A 8 34.87 0.97 -15.86
C SER A 8 34.76 0.53 -14.40
N ALA A 9 34.84 1.47 -13.48
CA ALA A 9 34.59 1.20 -12.07
C ALA A 9 33.15 0.73 -11.94
N SER A 10 32.94 -0.54 -11.59
CA SER A 10 31.62 -1.05 -11.23
C SER A 10 31.19 -0.34 -9.93
N VAL A 11 30.37 0.70 -10.06
CA VAL A 11 29.78 1.39 -8.92
C VAL A 11 28.94 0.37 -8.15
N ALA A 12 29.39 0.01 -6.96
CA ALA A 12 28.63 -0.89 -6.08
C ALA A 12 27.25 -0.27 -5.82
N PRO A 13 26.16 -1.07 -5.80
CA PRO A 13 24.83 -0.56 -5.56
C PRO A 13 24.78 0.16 -4.20
N PRO A 14 24.03 1.26 -4.08
CA PRO A 14 23.90 1.98 -2.83
C PRO A 14 23.36 1.03 -1.74
N LYS A 15 24.02 1.01 -0.59
CA LYS A 15 23.59 0.19 0.54
C LYS A 15 22.32 0.80 1.14
N PRO A 16 21.24 0.03 1.34
CA PRO A 16 20.03 0.55 1.97
C PRO A 16 20.31 0.94 3.43
N ILE A 17 19.80 2.11 3.82
CA ILE A 17 19.99 2.69 5.16
C ILE A 17 18.92 2.18 6.13
N ALA A 18 17.74 1.84 5.62
CA ALA A 18 16.65 1.22 6.36
C ALA A 18 15.95 0.19 5.45
N VAL A 19 15.66 -0.98 6.00
CA VAL A 19 14.98 -2.08 5.30
C VAL A 19 13.83 -2.56 6.17
N CYS A 20 12.64 -2.66 5.57
CA CYS A 20 11.48 -3.28 6.19
C CYS A 20 11.02 -4.44 5.30
N THR A 21 11.10 -5.66 5.81
CA THR A 21 10.71 -6.86 5.05
C THR A 21 9.31 -7.36 5.37
N PHE A 22 8.69 -6.86 6.45
CA PHE A 22 7.37 -7.28 6.94
C PHE A 22 7.29 -8.76 7.37
N ASP A 23 8.42 -9.46 7.49
CA ASP A 23 8.48 -10.88 7.87
C ASP A 23 8.06 -11.13 9.31
N ASP A 24 8.21 -10.14 10.17
CA ASP A 24 7.90 -10.16 11.60
C ASP A 24 6.45 -9.75 11.92
N GLY A 25 5.65 -9.43 10.89
CA GLY A 25 4.29 -8.92 11.09
C GLY A 25 4.24 -7.46 11.53
N GLU A 26 5.37 -6.75 11.54
CA GLU A 26 5.42 -5.34 11.88
C GLU A 26 5.48 -4.44 10.64
N PHE A 27 5.04 -3.20 10.81
CA PHE A 27 5.06 -2.19 9.75
C PHE A 27 6.36 -1.35 9.78
N CYS A 28 7.33 -1.67 10.63
CA CYS A 28 8.58 -0.89 10.82
C CYS A 28 8.34 0.62 11.01
N GLY A 29 7.27 0.97 11.74
CA GLY A 29 6.85 2.36 11.98
C GLY A 29 6.05 3.02 10.83
N TRP A 30 5.85 2.35 9.70
CA TRP A 30 4.90 2.78 8.69
C TRP A 30 3.47 2.71 9.24
N LYS A 31 2.60 3.60 8.78
CA LYS A 31 1.24 3.74 9.32
C LYS A 31 0.22 3.95 8.23
N ASN A 32 -0.94 3.32 8.39
CA ASN A 32 -2.10 3.63 7.57
C ASN A 32 -2.51 5.09 7.73
N ASP A 33 -2.89 5.73 6.63
CA ASP A 33 -3.48 7.05 6.68
C ASP A 33 -4.90 7.00 7.25
N ALA A 34 -5.10 7.66 8.39
CA ALA A 34 -6.39 7.73 9.07
C ALA A 34 -7.48 8.40 8.21
N ASN A 35 -7.09 9.22 7.23
CA ASN A 35 -8.03 9.89 6.33
C ASN A 35 -8.52 9.00 5.18
N THR A 36 -7.95 7.80 5.02
CA THR A 36 -8.45 6.83 4.06
C THR A 36 -9.73 6.18 4.61
N GLN A 37 -10.86 6.62 4.08
CA GLN A 37 -12.16 6.01 4.36
C GLN A 37 -12.32 4.77 3.47
N ASN A 38 -12.46 3.60 4.09
CA ASN A 38 -12.86 2.31 3.48
C ASN A 38 -11.77 1.37 2.95
N SER A 39 -10.50 1.74 2.96
CA SER A 39 -9.41 0.81 2.66
C SER A 39 -8.23 1.02 3.61
N GLU A 40 -7.46 -0.03 3.82
CA GLU A 40 -6.22 0.02 4.59
C GLU A 40 -5.23 -1.02 4.09
N TRP A 41 -3.96 -0.76 4.35
CA TRP A 41 -2.90 -1.74 4.20
C TRP A 41 -2.92 -2.68 5.40
N THR A 42 -3.05 -3.96 5.13
CA THR A 42 -3.00 -5.04 6.11
C THR A 42 -1.80 -5.92 5.84
N TRP A 43 -1.25 -6.52 6.89
CA TRP A 43 -0.23 -7.54 6.72
C TRP A 43 -0.85 -8.86 6.26
N GLU A 44 -0.30 -9.46 5.21
CA GLU A 44 -0.65 -10.79 4.73
C GLU A 44 0.60 -11.46 4.14
N GLN A 45 0.95 -12.64 4.66
CA GLN A 45 2.03 -13.50 4.11
C GLN A 45 3.36 -12.75 3.88
N SER A 46 3.87 -12.04 4.90
CA SER A 46 5.10 -11.24 4.81
C SER A 46 5.07 -10.09 3.80
N ALA A 47 3.88 -9.59 3.45
CA ALA A 47 3.72 -8.42 2.60
C ALA A 47 2.63 -7.49 3.13
N LEU A 48 2.64 -6.24 2.67
CA LEU A 48 1.52 -5.32 2.85
C LEU A 48 0.56 -5.46 1.67
N CYS A 49 -0.68 -5.83 2.00
CA CYS A 49 -1.76 -6.03 1.05
C CYS A 49 -2.84 -4.97 1.25
N LEU A 50 -3.38 -4.46 0.16
CA LEU A 50 -4.50 -3.53 0.20
C LEU A 50 -5.78 -4.31 0.49
N SER A 51 -6.39 -4.06 1.65
CA SER A 51 -7.68 -4.60 2.01
C SER A 51 -8.73 -3.51 2.02
N THR A 52 -9.91 -3.83 1.51
CA THR A 52 -11.08 -3.01 1.84
C THR A 52 -11.43 -3.25 3.31
N LYS A 53 -11.74 -2.19 4.05
CA LYS A 53 -12.44 -2.32 5.33
C LYS A 53 -13.83 -2.80 4.98
N ALA A 54 -13.99 -4.09 4.68
CA ALA A 54 -15.22 -4.70 4.24
C ALA A 54 -16.32 -4.26 5.21
N ARG A 55 -17.13 -3.26 4.79
CA ARG A 55 -18.15 -2.52 5.56
C ARG A 55 -18.59 -3.35 6.76
N GLN A 56 -17.87 -3.19 7.89
CA GLN A 56 -17.70 -4.23 8.94
C GLN A 56 -18.76 -5.30 8.81
N THR A 57 -18.49 -6.39 8.06
CA THR A 57 -19.43 -7.47 7.71
C THR A 57 -20.72 -7.29 8.47
N GLY A 58 -21.64 -6.47 7.93
CA GLY A 58 -22.63 -5.72 8.72
C GLY A 58 -22.95 -6.55 9.93
N LYS A 59 -22.44 -6.17 11.13
CA LYS A 59 -22.66 -6.94 12.37
C LYS A 59 -24.05 -7.46 12.16
N LYS A 60 -24.27 -8.78 12.08
CA LYS A 60 -25.63 -9.30 12.10
C LYS A 60 -26.09 -8.84 13.48
N GLY A 61 -26.56 -7.59 13.55
CA GLY A 61 -27.29 -7.05 14.63
C GLY A 61 -28.39 -8.07 14.66
N SER A 62 -28.41 -8.87 15.71
CA SER A 62 -29.55 -9.66 16.07
C SER A 62 -30.67 -8.64 16.29
N PHE A 63 -31.24 -8.13 15.20
CA PHE A 63 -32.42 -7.31 15.21
C PHE A 63 -33.52 -8.29 15.58
N TRP A 64 -33.87 -8.25 16.86
CA TRP A 64 -34.97 -8.99 17.48
C TRP A 64 -36.35 -8.65 16.88
N ILE A 65 -36.41 -7.67 15.97
CA ILE A 65 -37.61 -7.24 15.26
C ILE A 65 -37.53 -7.69 13.78
N PRO A 66 -38.34 -8.67 13.34
CA PRO A 66 -38.29 -9.22 11.99
C PRO A 66 -38.59 -8.21 10.86
N SER A 67 -39.28 -7.11 11.14
CA SER A 67 -39.73 -6.12 10.15
C SER A 67 -38.67 -5.09 9.75
N LEU A 68 -37.54 -5.00 10.46
CA LEU A 68 -36.42 -4.10 10.14
C LEU A 68 -35.34 -4.76 9.28
N ARG A 69 -35.63 -5.92 8.66
CA ARG A 69 -34.76 -6.54 7.65
C ARG A 69 -34.78 -5.67 6.39
N SER A 70 -34.07 -4.55 6.42
CA SER A 70 -33.75 -3.84 5.18
C SER A 70 -32.92 -4.80 4.33
N SER A 71 -33.51 -5.25 3.22
CA SER A 71 -32.72 -5.76 2.11
C SER A 71 -31.93 -4.57 1.57
N GLU A 72 -30.84 -4.20 2.23
CA GLU A 72 -29.83 -3.35 1.65
C GLU A 72 -29.32 -4.10 0.42
N LYS A 73 -29.89 -3.77 -0.74
CA LYS A 73 -29.28 -4.05 -2.03
C LYS A 73 -27.82 -3.61 -1.87
N ARG A 74 -26.89 -4.55 -2.04
CA ARG A 74 -25.49 -4.23 -2.26
C ARG A 74 -25.44 -3.45 -3.56
N THR A 75 -25.70 -2.15 -3.50
CA THR A 75 -25.25 -1.24 -4.54
C THR A 75 -23.75 -1.34 -4.45
N SER A 76 -23.13 -2.06 -5.39
CA SER A 76 -21.73 -1.88 -5.69
C SER A 76 -21.60 -0.45 -6.22
N SER A 77 -21.61 0.51 -5.30
CA SER A 77 -21.11 1.83 -5.57
C SER A 77 -19.69 1.59 -6.10
N ASN A 78 -19.44 2.12 -7.29
CA ASN A 78 -18.14 2.14 -7.93
C ASN A 78 -17.26 3.08 -7.09
N VAL A 79 -16.86 2.61 -5.90
CA VAL A 79 -16.05 3.36 -4.95
C VAL A 79 -14.62 3.10 -5.34
N ASP A 80 -13.91 4.16 -5.70
CA ASP A 80 -12.48 4.10 -5.95
C ASP A 80 -11.78 3.58 -4.69
N ILE A 81 -11.16 2.41 -4.81
CA ILE A 81 -10.36 1.83 -3.74
C ILE A 81 -9.01 2.54 -3.75
N ASN A 82 -8.80 3.43 -2.78
CA ASN A 82 -7.51 4.03 -2.52
C ASN A 82 -7.11 3.79 -1.06
N ALA A 83 -5.80 3.75 -0.81
CA ALA A 83 -5.23 3.82 0.52
C ALA A 83 -3.85 4.48 0.48
N ARG A 84 -3.54 5.24 1.53
CA ARG A 84 -2.21 5.83 1.71
C ARG A 84 -1.49 5.15 2.88
N LEU A 85 -0.19 4.95 2.69
CA LEU A 85 0.72 4.44 3.71
C LEU A 85 1.78 5.51 3.98
N TRP A 86 1.91 5.92 5.23
CA TRP A 86 2.89 6.91 5.66
C TRP A 86 4.15 6.21 6.14
N SER A 87 5.31 6.64 5.64
CA SER A 87 6.60 6.22 6.19
C SER A 87 6.83 6.87 7.55
N PRO A 88 7.73 6.31 8.38
CA PRO A 88 8.36 7.06 9.46
C PRO A 88 8.97 8.36 8.93
N SER A 89 9.12 9.35 9.81
CA SER A 89 9.84 10.59 9.48
C SER A 89 11.28 10.25 9.09
N VAL A 90 11.70 10.71 7.91
CA VAL A 90 13.09 10.56 7.43
C VAL A 90 13.82 11.88 7.68
N PRO A 91 14.78 11.93 8.63
CA PRO A 91 15.56 13.14 8.86
C PRO A 91 16.31 13.56 7.60
N GLY A 92 16.21 14.84 7.23
CA GLY A 92 16.92 15.39 6.07
C GLY A 92 18.45 15.20 6.14
N ALA A 93 19.01 15.13 7.34
CA ALA A 93 20.43 14.85 7.59
C ALA A 93 20.90 13.50 7.03
N ILE A 94 20.01 12.52 6.85
CA ILE A 94 20.34 11.22 6.25
C ILE A 94 20.61 11.36 4.74
N GLY A 95 20.11 12.43 4.10
CA GLY A 95 20.35 12.68 2.69
C GLY A 95 19.84 11.56 1.78
N MET A 96 18.73 10.93 2.15
CA MET A 96 18.14 9.81 1.39
C MET A 96 17.75 10.27 -0.02
N LYS A 97 18.31 9.63 -1.05
CA LYS A 97 18.06 9.97 -2.46
C LYS A 97 17.21 8.94 -3.21
N CYS A 98 17.14 7.71 -2.68
CA CYS A 98 16.52 6.59 -3.36
C CYS A 98 15.60 5.84 -2.40
N LEU A 99 14.40 5.51 -2.88
CA LEU A 99 13.47 4.59 -2.25
C LEU A 99 13.25 3.42 -3.22
N SER A 100 13.39 2.20 -2.72
CA SER A 100 13.13 0.98 -3.47
C SER A 100 12.11 0.14 -2.73
N PHE A 101 11.16 -0.42 -3.46
CA PHE A 101 10.19 -1.37 -2.94
C PHE A 101 9.80 -2.36 -4.04
N VAL A 102 9.29 -3.51 -3.63
CA VAL A 102 8.72 -4.52 -4.52
C VAL A 102 7.20 -4.49 -4.33
N PHE A 103 6.45 -4.61 -5.43
CA PHE A 103 4.99 -4.60 -5.40
C PHE A 103 4.42 -5.63 -6.37
N SER A 104 3.20 -6.09 -6.10
CA SER A 104 2.41 -6.90 -7.01
C SER A 104 0.97 -6.38 -7.02
N ILE A 105 0.34 -6.36 -8.19
CA ILE A 105 -1.04 -5.89 -8.36
C ILE A 105 -1.84 -6.99 -9.04
N HIS A 106 -2.86 -7.51 -8.35
CA HIS A 106 -3.74 -8.55 -8.87
C HIS A 106 -5.20 -8.04 -8.91
N LEU A 107 -5.72 -7.76 -10.11
CA LEU A 107 -7.07 -7.19 -10.31
C LEU A 107 -8.20 -8.23 -10.45
N GLY A 108 -7.90 -9.51 -10.30
CA GLY A 108 -8.87 -10.60 -10.41
C GLY A 108 -9.49 -10.78 -11.81
N ARG A 109 -10.33 -11.82 -11.96
CA ARG A 109 -10.80 -12.34 -13.26
C ARG A 109 -12.00 -11.58 -13.87
N ARG A 110 -12.49 -10.51 -13.21
CA ARG A 110 -13.67 -9.73 -13.63
C ARG A 110 -13.38 -8.26 -13.94
N ALA A 111 -12.13 -7.90 -14.24
CA ALA A 111 -11.81 -6.58 -14.77
C ALA A 111 -12.21 -6.49 -16.25
N ASN A 112 -13.50 -6.64 -16.55
CA ASN A 112 -14.08 -6.17 -17.79
C ASN A 112 -14.54 -4.74 -17.48
N VAL A 113 -14.07 -3.76 -18.24
CA VAL A 113 -14.05 -2.31 -17.93
C VAL A 113 -12.80 -1.86 -17.17
N GLN A 114 -11.80 -1.37 -17.94
CA GLN A 114 -10.99 -0.16 -17.70
C GLN A 114 -10.58 0.16 -16.25
N SER A 115 -10.29 -0.85 -15.43
CA SER A 115 -9.87 -0.69 -14.05
C SER A 115 -8.35 -0.54 -14.04
N SER A 116 -7.85 0.69 -14.06
CA SER A 116 -6.42 0.98 -13.92
C SER A 116 -6.05 1.08 -12.45
N ALA A 117 -5.11 0.25 -11.99
CA ALA A 117 -4.47 0.46 -10.70
C ALA A 117 -3.23 1.34 -10.87
N SER A 118 -3.03 2.26 -9.93
CA SER A 118 -1.86 3.13 -9.90
C SER A 118 -1.24 3.12 -8.51
N LEU A 119 0.09 3.27 -8.48
CA LEU A 119 0.87 3.45 -7.27
C LEU A 119 1.68 4.74 -7.44
N ALA A 120 1.60 5.62 -6.44
CA ALA A 120 2.28 6.91 -6.46
C ALA A 120 3.01 7.15 -5.14
N LEU A 121 4.20 7.75 -5.25
CA LEU A 121 4.93 8.27 -4.11
C LEU A 121 4.56 9.75 -3.93
N LEU A 122 4.05 10.10 -2.74
CA LEU A 122 3.63 11.46 -2.43
C LEU A 122 4.58 12.06 -1.39
N GLN A 123 4.98 13.31 -1.61
CA GLN A 123 5.66 14.10 -0.59
C GLN A 123 4.62 14.72 0.34
N ARG A 124 4.81 14.58 1.65
CA ARG A 124 3.97 15.26 2.64
C ARG A 124 4.17 16.77 2.52
N GLN A 125 3.08 17.50 2.32
CA GLN A 125 3.04 18.96 2.44
C GLN A 125 2.64 19.27 3.89
N GLU A 126 3.50 20.02 4.59
CA GLU A 126 3.20 20.63 5.89
C GLU A 126 2.94 22.12 5.71
#